data_AF-A0A660NEA9-F1
#
_entry.id   AF-A0A660NEA9-F1
#
_cell.length_a   1.000
_cell.length_b   1.000
_cell.length_c   1.000
_cell.angle_alpha   90.00
_cell.angle_beta   90.00
_cell.angle_gamma   90.00
#
_symmetry.space_group_name_H-M   'P 1'
#
loop_
_entity.id
_entity.type
_entity.pdbx_description
1 polymer ?
#
loop_
_entity_poly.entity_id
_entity_poly.type
_entity_poly.pdbx_seq_one_letter_code
_entity_poly.pdbx_strand_id
1 'polypeptide(L)' 'MLFYIFRKNRWIQIIVLVVISDVIFICSHDIQWMMVFAAIPMLFYNGKKGKGMKNFFYIFYPVHIILLYILSTLI' A
#
# COMPACT_ATOMS: atom_id res chain seq x y z
N MET A 1 2.60 -12.98 -5.56
CA MET A 1 3.13 -14.30 -5.16
C MET A 1 4.32 -14.22 -4.20
N LEU A 2 5.34 -13.40 -4.46
CA LEU A 2 6.54 -13.27 -3.62
C LEU A 2 6.22 -12.93 -2.14
N PHE A 3 5.33 -11.97 -1.89
CA PHE A 3 4.91 -11.63 -0.53
C PHE A 3 4.23 -12.78 0.23
N TYR A 4 3.59 -13.72 -0.47
CA TYR A 4 2.92 -14.87 0.16
C TYR A 4 3.92 -15.93 0.62
N ILE A 5 4.95 -16.18 -0.20
CA ILE A 5 6.02 -17.15 0.09
C ILE A 5 6.85 -16.71 1.31
N PHE A 6 7.18 -15.41 1.38
CA PHE A 6 7.99 -14.86 2.48
C PHE A 6 7.19 -14.35 3.68
N ARG A 7 5.94 -14.79 3.84
CA ARG A 7 5.05 -14.41 4.96
C ARG A 7 5.70 -14.56 6.34
N LYS A 8 6.63 -15.52 6.50
CA LYS A 8 7.29 -15.80 7.78
C LYS A 8 8.27 -14.68 8.21
N ASN A 9 8.91 -14.01 7.24
CA ASN A 9 9.94 -12.99 7.48
C ASN A 9 9.54 -11.64 6.88
N ARG A 10 8.94 -10.77 7.71
CA ARG A 10 8.54 -9.40 7.36
C ARG A 10 9.68 -8.53 6.80
N TRP A 11 10.90 -8.75 7.29
CA TRP A 11 12.08 -8.05 6.80
C TRP A 11 12.35 -8.34 5.32
N ILE A 12 12.16 -9.60 4.89
CA ILE A 12 12.30 -9.99 3.49
C ILE A 12 11.21 -9.33 2.64
N GLN A 13 9.97 -9.23 3.14
CA GLN A 13 8.89 -8.52 2.43
C GLN A 13 9.23 -7.04 2.22
N ILE A 14 9.73 -6.36 3.26
CA ILE A 14 10.11 -4.95 3.17
C ILE A 14 11.28 -4.75 2.20
N ILE A 15 12.32 -5.59 2.27
CA ILE A 15 13.47 -5.53 1.36
C ILE A 15 13.01 -5.74 -0.09
N VAL A 16 12.19 -6.76 -0.35
CA VAL A 16 11.65 -7.03 -1.70
C VAL A 16 10.85 -5.84 -2.21
N LEU A 17 10.04 -5.21 -1.35
CA LEU A 17 9.25 -4.05 -1.72
C LEU A 17 10.11 -2.84 -2.08
N VAL A 18 11.14 -2.54 -1.28
CA VAL A 18 12.07 -1.43 -1.54
C VAL A 18 12.80 -1.65 -2.85
N VAL A 19 13.37 -2.85 -3.06
CA VAL A 19 14.10 -3.18 -4.29
C VAL A 19 13.20 -3.05 -5.52
N ILE A 20 11.95 -3.53 -5.46
CA ILE A 20 11.00 -3.38 -6.57
C ILE A 20 10.66 -1.92 -6.81
N SER A 21 10.44 -1.13 -5.76
CA SER A 21 10.19 0.31 -5.86
C SER A 21 11.32 1.04 -6.56
N ASP A 22 12.57 0.77 -6.17
CA ASP A 22 13.75 1.42 -6.73
C ASP A 22 13.95 1.04 -8.21
N VAL A 23 13.74 -0.23 -8.56
CA VAL A 23 13.82 -0.70 -9.95
C VAL A 23 12.76 -0.01 -10.82
N ILE A 24 11.51 0.09 -10.33
CA ILE A 24 10.42 0.77 -11.06
C ILE A 24 10.71 2.27 -11.21
N PHE A 25 11.28 2.90 -10.19
CA PHE A 25 11.67 4.30 -10.25
C PHE A 25 12.69 4.55 -11.36
N ILE A 26 13.72 3.69 -11.45
CA ILE A 26 14.80 3.81 -12.43
C ILE A 26 14.34 3.45 -13.85
N CYS A 27 13.50 2.43 -14.02
CA CYS A 27 13.12 1.94 -15.35
C CYS A 27 11.94 2.68 -15.98
N SER A 28 10.95 3.10 -15.18
CA SER A 28 9.67 3.56 -15.70
C SER A 28 9.29 4.97 -15.27
N HIS A 29 9.92 5.53 -14.22
CA HIS A 29 9.56 6.83 -13.61
C HIS A 29 8.05 6.97 -13.28
N ASP A 30 7.33 5.85 -13.20
CA ASP A 30 5.90 5.81 -12.94
C ASP A 30 5.60 6.05 -11.46
N ILE A 31 4.42 6.60 -11.19
CA ILE A 31 3.90 6.86 -9.83
C ILE A 31 3.91 5.60 -8.94
N GLN A 32 4.01 4.41 -9.54
CA GLN A 32 4.14 3.14 -8.83
C GLN A 32 5.31 3.08 -7.83
N TRP A 33 6.42 3.81 -8.04
CA TRP A 33 7.55 3.82 -7.09
C TRP A 33 7.13 4.23 -5.67
N MET A 34 6.04 4.99 -5.52
CA MET A 34 5.47 5.39 -4.23
C MET A 34 5.00 4.21 -3.37
N MET A 35 4.94 2.98 -3.90
CA MET A 35 4.64 1.79 -3.09
C MET A 35 5.62 1.62 -1.91
N VAL A 36 6.82 2.22 -1.97
CA VAL A 36 7.83 2.25 -0.88
C VAL A 36 7.24 2.72 0.45
N PHE A 37 6.27 3.64 0.43
CA PHE A 37 5.64 4.15 1.65
C PHE A 37 4.85 3.09 2.42
N ALA A 38 4.45 1.99 1.76
CA ALA A 38 3.82 0.86 2.44
C ALA A 38 4.78 0.11 3.39
N ALA A 39 6.09 0.34 3.31
CA ALA A 39 7.06 -0.22 4.26
C ALA A 39 6.79 0.23 5.71
N ILE A 40 6.34 1.48 5.90
CA ILE A 40 6.05 2.05 7.23
C ILE A 40 4.95 1.25 7.95
N PRO A 41 3.71 1.11 7.42
CA PRO A 41 2.69 0.31 8.07
C PRO A 41 3.05 -1.18 8.15
N MET A 42 3.88 -1.70 7.25
CA MET A 42 4.38 -3.08 7.34
C MET A 42 5.29 -3.31 8.55
N LEU A 43 6.14 -2.34 8.92
CA LEU A 43 6.97 -2.41 10.12
C LEU A 43 6.12 -2.47 11.40
N PHE A 44 5.05 -1.67 11.45
CA PHE A 44 4.11 -1.65 12.57
C PHE A 44 3.13 -2.84 12.59
N TYR A 45 3.19 -3.74 11.60
CA TYR A 45 2.25 -4.85 11.52
C TYR A 45 2.60 -5.96 12.51
N ASN A 46 1.71 -6.24 13.47
CA ASN A 46 1.93 -7.24 14.52
C ASN A 46 1.68 -8.70 14.09
N GLY A 47 1.45 -8.98 12.80
CA GLY A 47 1.22 -10.34 12.29
C GLY A 47 -0.15 -10.94 12.64
N LYS A 48 -0.94 -10.26 13.49
CA LYS A 48 -2.30 -10.66 13.84
C LYS A 48 -3.29 -10.04 12.85
N LYS A 49 -4.34 -10.80 12.53
CA LYS A 49 -5.47 -10.29 11.74
C LYS A 49 -6.13 -9.13 12.49
N GLY A 50 -6.23 -7.96 11.87
CA GLY A 50 -6.91 -6.81 12.45
C GLY A 50 -8.40 -7.06 12.69
N LYS A 51 -9.03 -6.26 13.56
CA LYS A 51 -10.49 -6.29 13.77
C LYS A 51 -11.19 -6.00 12.44
N GLY A 52 -12.14 -6.84 12.05
CA GLY A 52 -12.87 -6.72 10.79
C GLY A 52 -13.86 -5.55 10.81
N MET A 53 -13.39 -4.34 10.54
CA MET A 53 -14.22 -3.13 10.46
C MET A 53 -14.91 -3.01 9.10
N LYS A 54 -15.77 -3.99 8.76
CA LYS A 54 -16.44 -4.07 7.45
C LYS A 54 -17.17 -2.77 7.08
N ASN A 55 -17.87 -2.17 8.03
CA ASN A 55 -18.66 -0.96 7.80
C ASN A 55 -17.78 0.26 7.46
N PHE A 56 -16.58 0.36 8.06
CA PHE A 56 -15.65 1.44 7.76
C PHE A 56 -15.17 1.35 6.30
N PHE A 57 -14.80 0.17 5.82
CA PHE A 57 -14.39 -0.03 4.43
C PHE A 57 -15.51 0.28 3.44
N TYR A 58 -16.75 -0.11 3.77
CA TYR A 58 -17.90 0.08 2.88
C TYR A 58 -18.27 1.56 2.72
N ILE A 59 -18.05 2.38 3.76
CA ILE A 59 -18.27 3.83 3.71
C ILE A 59 -17.06 4.55 3.10
N PHE A 60 -15.84 4.13 3.45
CA PHE A 60 -14.62 4.74 2.93
C PHE A 60 -14.54 4.65 1.40
N TYR A 61 -15.01 3.55 0.81
CA TYR A 61 -14.95 3.33 -0.63
C TYR A 61 -15.67 4.39 -1.49
N PRO A 62 -16.97 4.67 -1.31
CA PRO A 62 -17.63 5.75 -2.05
C PRO A 62 -17.09 7.14 -1.68
N VAL A 63 -16.73 7.36 -0.41
CA VAL A 63 -16.31 8.68 0.08
C VAL A 63 -15.02 9.16 -0.58
N HIS A 64 -13.98 8.32 -0.68
CA HIS A 64 -12.72 8.77 -1.27
C HIS A 64 -12.85 9.07 -2.77
N ILE A 65 -13.70 8.35 -3.51
CA ILE A 65 -13.98 8.63 -4.93
C ILE A 65 -14.68 9.98 -5.07
N ILE A 66 -15.69 10.25 -4.25
CA ILE A 66 -16.39 11.55 -4.24
C ILE A 66 -15.42 12.68 -3.87
N LEU A 67 -14.53 12.45 -2.90
CA LEU A 67 -13.54 13.44 -2.48
C LEU A 67 -12.56 13.76 -3.62
N LEU A 68 -12.05 12.73 -4.32
CA LEU A 68 -11.19 12.93 -5.50
C LEU A 68 -11.93 13.66 -6.63
N TYR A 69 -13.21 13.36 -6.83
CA TYR A 69 -14.04 14.03 -7.83
C TYR A 69 -14.24 15.52 -7.51
N ILE A 70 -14.55 15.85 -6.26
CA ILE A 70 -14.69 17.24 -5.81
C ILE A 70 -13.37 17.99 -5.95
N LEU A 71 -12.25 17.38 -5.52
CA LEU A 71 -10.92 17.96 -5.69
C LEU A 71 -10.59 18.23 -7.16
N SER A 72 -10.89 17.29 -8.05
CA SER A 72 -10.68 17.44 -9.50
C SER A 72 -11.60 18.46 -10.16
N THR A 73 -12.67 18.88 -9.49
CA THR A 73 -13.61 19.89 -10.00
C THR A 73 -13.27 21.28 -9.47
N LEU A 74 -12.66 21.38 -8.28
CA LEU A 74 -12.26 22.64 -7.65
C LEU A 74 -10.87 23.13 -8.08
N ILE A 75 -9.99 22.22 -8.49
CA ILE A 75 -8.69 22.49 -9.15
C ILE A 75 -8.89 22.48 -10.66
#